data_AF-E9B533-F1
#
_entry.id   AF-E9B533-F1
#
_cell.length_a   1.000
_cell.length_b   1.000
_cell.length_c   1.000
_cell.angle_alpha   90.00
_cell.angle_beta   90.00
_cell.angle_gamma   90.00
#
_symmetry.space_group_name_H-M   'P 1'
#
loop_
_entity.id
_entity.type
_entity.pdbx_description
1 polymer ?
#
loop_
_entity_poly.entity_id
_entity_poly.type
_entity_poly.pdbx_seq_one_letter_code
_entity_poly.pdbx_strand_id
1 'polypeptide(L)'
;MTTSKVHSQRSKKLHQLSAKTSRVNRNRKAPRLYMKGTLAGYTRGLHGQTKQTALVRVENVNTREDATWYVGKRVCYVYHGKKVKRCVRWSKAPARRSTTRALWGRVTRPHGNAGMMRVKFNGASVPASAIGRRIRVYLYPSQI
;
A
#
# COMPACT_ATOMS: atom_id res chain seq x y z
N MET A 1 4.87 56.27 -12.73
CA MET A 1 3.84 55.76 -13.66
C MET A 1 3.50 54.32 -13.29
N THR A 2 2.29 54.06 -12.81
CA THR A 2 1.84 52.74 -12.38
C THR A 2 1.61 51.85 -13.61
N THR A 3 2.48 50.88 -13.86
CA THR A 3 2.30 49.92 -14.96
C THR A 3 1.00 49.15 -14.76
N SER A 4 0.15 49.08 -15.80
CA SER A 4 -1.11 48.36 -15.72
C SER A 4 -0.89 46.89 -15.33
N LYS A 5 -1.79 46.33 -14.52
CA LYS A 5 -1.74 44.93 -14.05
C LYS A 5 -1.59 43.94 -15.22
N VAL A 6 -2.21 44.26 -16.35
CA VAL A 6 -2.14 43.49 -17.60
C VAL A 6 -0.72 43.48 -18.17
N HIS A 7 -0.05 44.63 -18.19
CA HIS A 7 1.32 44.74 -18.68
C HIS A 7 2.32 43.95 -17.81
N SER A 8 2.18 44.03 -16.49
CA SER A 8 3.01 43.27 -15.53
C SER A 8 2.82 41.74 -15.66
N GLN A 9 1.58 41.29 -15.88
CA GLN A 9 1.32 39.86 -16.10
C GLN A 9 1.88 39.36 -17.43
N ARG A 10 1.79 40.19 -18.49
CA ARG A 10 2.34 39.88 -19.81
C ARG A 10 3.87 39.77 -19.77
N SER A 11 4.56 40.69 -19.11
CA SER A 11 6.03 40.63 -18.99
C SER A 11 6.49 39.39 -18.20
N LYS A 12 5.82 39.06 -17.09
CA LYS A 12 6.08 37.83 -16.31
C LYS A 12 5.90 36.56 -17.16
N LYS A 13 4.82 36.49 -17.95
CA LYS A 13 4.56 35.35 -18.84
C LYS A 13 5.62 35.23 -19.95
N LEU A 14 6.05 36.36 -20.54
CA LEU A 14 7.13 36.37 -21.53
C LEU A 14 8.47 35.91 -20.95
N HIS A 15 8.82 36.35 -19.72
CA HIS A 15 10.02 35.86 -19.03
C HIS A 15 9.94 34.36 -18.71
N GLN A 16 8.78 33.87 -18.29
CA GLN A 16 8.56 32.44 -18.02
C GLN A 16 8.65 31.59 -19.30
N LEU A 17 8.11 32.09 -20.42
CA LEU A 17 8.14 31.41 -21.72
C LEU A 17 9.53 31.47 -22.39
N SER A 18 10.29 32.54 -22.14
CA SER A 18 11.68 32.70 -22.61
C SER A 18 12.63 31.73 -21.90
N ALA A 19 12.34 31.38 -20.65
CA ALA A 19 13.08 30.35 -19.91
C ALA A 19 12.79 28.95 -20.50
N LYS A 20 13.60 28.50 -21.47
CA LYS A 20 13.49 27.15 -22.06
C LYS A 20 13.88 26.08 -21.04
N THR A 21 12.89 25.59 -20.30
CA THR A 21 13.07 24.58 -19.24
C THR A 21 12.13 23.40 -19.47
N SER A 22 12.50 22.45 -20.34
CA SER A 22 11.81 21.17 -20.44
C SER A 22 12.21 20.27 -19.27
N ARG A 23 11.46 20.35 -18.17
CA ARG A 23 11.66 19.45 -17.01
C ARG A 23 10.61 18.36 -17.03
N VAL A 24 11.08 17.12 -16.85
CA VAL A 24 10.21 15.97 -16.59
C VAL A 24 10.06 15.80 -15.08
N ASN A 25 8.85 15.49 -14.63
CA ASN A 25 8.61 15.18 -13.22
C ASN A 25 9.31 13.86 -12.86
N ARG A 26 10.25 13.92 -11.91
CA ARG A 26 10.98 12.75 -11.41
C ARG A 26 10.53 12.42 -10.00
N ASN A 27 10.15 11.17 -9.77
CA ASN A 27 9.76 10.71 -8.46
C ASN A 27 10.99 10.43 -7.58
N ARG A 28 11.46 11.46 -6.86
CA ARG A 28 12.58 11.40 -5.89
C ARG A 28 12.11 11.25 -4.44
N LYS A 29 10.84 10.91 -4.22
CA LYS A 29 10.28 10.70 -2.87
C LYS A 29 10.67 9.31 -2.35
N ALA A 30 10.39 9.06 -1.06
CA ALA A 30 10.64 7.77 -0.44
C ALA A 30 10.02 6.62 -1.27
N PRO A 31 10.79 5.55 -1.56
CA PRO A 31 10.32 4.45 -2.40
C PRO A 31 9.31 3.57 -1.64
N ARG A 32 8.50 2.82 -2.39
CA ARG A 32 7.72 1.71 -1.82
C ARG A 32 8.58 0.44 -1.82
N LEU A 33 8.72 -0.21 -0.66
CA LEU A 33 9.35 -1.53 -0.54
C LEU A 33 8.30 -2.61 -0.24
N TYR A 34 7.16 -2.52 -0.93
CA TYR A 34 6.09 -3.49 -0.86
C TYR A 34 5.41 -3.65 -2.22
N MET A 35 4.94 -4.86 -2.45
CA MET A 35 4.05 -5.21 -3.53
C MET A 35 2.62 -4.86 -3.19
N LYS A 36 1.96 -4.32 -4.20
CA LYS A 36 0.58 -3.89 -4.18
C LYS A 36 -0.29 -5.14 -4.30
N GLY A 37 -1.11 -5.42 -3.30
CA GLY A 37 -2.08 -6.51 -3.34
C GLY A 37 -3.47 -6.06 -2.95
N THR A 38 -4.44 -6.95 -3.09
CA THR A 38 -5.84 -6.72 -2.75
C THR A 38 -6.32 -7.90 -1.91
N LEU A 39 -7.06 -7.62 -0.83
CA LEU A 39 -7.75 -8.67 -0.11
C LEU A 39 -8.91 -9.19 -0.98
N ALA A 40 -8.78 -10.38 -1.54
CA ALA A 40 -9.83 -10.97 -2.37
C ALA A 40 -11.01 -11.44 -1.50
N GLY A 41 -10.73 -11.92 -0.29
CA GLY A 41 -11.74 -12.44 0.61
C GLY A 41 -11.13 -13.34 1.68
N TYR A 42 -11.94 -14.23 2.23
CA TYR A 42 -11.48 -15.31 3.10
C TYR A 42 -11.47 -16.62 2.33
N THR A 43 -10.74 -17.61 2.85
CA THR A 43 -10.93 -19.00 2.39
C THR A 43 -12.39 -19.41 2.60
N ARG A 44 -13.01 -20.03 1.60
CA ARG A 44 -14.43 -20.38 1.64
C ARG A 44 -14.73 -21.65 0.86
N GLY A 45 -15.79 -22.35 1.25
CA GLY A 45 -16.40 -23.44 0.50
C GLY A 45 -17.82 -23.06 0.06
N LEU A 46 -18.61 -24.06 -0.34
CA LEU A 46 -20.03 -23.87 -0.69
C LEU A 46 -20.87 -23.42 0.53
N HIS A 47 -20.59 -23.99 1.70
CA HIS A 47 -21.37 -23.80 2.93
C HIS A 47 -20.98 -22.55 3.75
N GLY A 48 -19.90 -21.83 3.40
CA GLY A 48 -19.47 -20.68 4.19
C GLY A 48 -18.01 -20.29 4.06
N GLN A 49 -17.59 -19.35 4.91
CA GLN A 49 -16.25 -18.75 4.92
C GLN A 49 -15.49 -19.07 6.21
N THR A 50 -14.21 -19.41 6.07
CA THR A 50 -13.26 -19.62 7.18
C THR A 50 -12.43 -18.35 7.36
N LYS A 51 -12.87 -17.46 8.26
CA LYS A 51 -12.28 -16.12 8.46
C LYS A 51 -10.86 -16.13 9.05
N GLN A 52 -10.41 -17.26 9.57
CA GLN A 52 -9.06 -17.44 10.14
C GLN A 52 -7.97 -17.25 9.08
N THR A 53 -8.27 -17.48 7.79
CA THR A 53 -7.31 -17.32 6.70
C THR A 53 -7.89 -16.42 5.61
N ALA A 54 -7.13 -15.39 5.25
CA ALA A 54 -7.42 -14.45 4.19
C ALA A 54 -6.82 -14.90 2.86
N LEU A 55 -7.44 -14.48 1.76
CA LEU A 55 -6.93 -14.61 0.41
C LEU A 55 -6.46 -13.25 -0.09
N VAL A 56 -5.21 -13.18 -0.54
CA VAL A 56 -4.60 -11.96 -1.08
C VAL A 56 -4.20 -12.21 -2.52
N ARG A 57 -4.64 -11.33 -3.42
CA ARG A 57 -4.19 -11.27 -4.82
C ARG A 57 -3.12 -10.18 -4.93
N VAL A 58 -1.91 -10.55 -5.32
CA VAL A 58 -0.82 -9.58 -5.52
C VAL A 58 -0.77 -9.18 -7.00
N GLU A 59 -0.51 -7.90 -7.27
CA GLU A 59 -0.30 -7.41 -8.64
C GLU A 59 0.95 -8.06 -9.24
N ASN A 60 0.84 -8.49 -10.51
CA ASN A 60 1.90 -9.18 -11.25
C ASN A 60 2.37 -10.50 -10.63
N VAL A 61 1.51 -11.16 -9.85
CA VAL A 61 1.69 -12.56 -9.43
C VAL A 61 0.53 -13.35 -10.00
N ASN A 62 0.82 -14.13 -11.03
CA ASN A 62 -0.16 -14.81 -11.87
C ASN A 62 0.04 -16.33 -11.89
N THR A 63 1.23 -16.84 -11.56
CA THR A 63 1.49 -18.28 -11.46
C THR A 63 1.59 -18.74 -10.02
N ARG A 64 1.47 -20.05 -9.79
CA ARG A 64 1.62 -20.64 -8.45
C ARG A 64 3.07 -20.53 -7.98
N GLU A 65 4.00 -20.68 -8.90
CA GLU A 65 5.45 -20.61 -8.73
C GLU A 65 5.86 -19.20 -8.28
N ASP A 66 5.28 -18.14 -8.85
CA ASP A 66 5.53 -16.78 -8.36
C ASP A 66 5.04 -16.61 -6.92
N ALA A 67 3.90 -17.23 -6.58
CA ALA A 67 3.32 -17.12 -5.25
C ALA A 67 4.11 -17.90 -4.17
N THR A 68 4.86 -18.96 -4.53
CA THR A 68 5.72 -19.67 -3.56
C THR A 68 6.84 -18.77 -3.04
N TRP A 69 7.40 -17.89 -3.89
CA TRP A 69 8.41 -16.91 -3.48
C TRP A 69 7.94 -15.98 -2.34
N TYR A 70 6.65 -15.64 -2.33
CA TYR A 70 6.07 -14.78 -1.31
C TYR A 70 5.73 -15.50 -0.01
N VAL A 71 5.88 -16.82 0.08
CA VAL A 71 5.63 -17.57 1.32
C VAL A 71 6.54 -17.05 2.44
N GLY A 72 5.98 -16.88 3.63
CA GLY A 72 6.68 -16.34 4.81
C GLY A 72 6.81 -14.82 4.83
N LYS A 73 6.63 -14.12 3.71
CA LYS A 73 6.72 -12.66 3.63
C LYS A 73 5.65 -11.98 4.49
N ARG A 74 5.99 -10.83 5.08
CA ARG A 74 5.09 -10.06 5.96
C ARG A 74 4.09 -9.27 5.14
N VAL A 75 2.86 -9.27 5.62
CA VAL A 75 1.72 -8.61 4.98
C VAL A 75 1.13 -7.59 5.94
N CYS A 76 0.66 -6.46 5.40
CA CYS A 76 0.03 -5.42 6.18
C CYS A 76 -1.24 -4.91 5.51
N TYR A 77 -2.32 -4.85 6.29
CA TYR A 77 -3.50 -4.08 5.96
C TYR A 77 -3.44 -2.74 6.70
N VAL A 78 -3.30 -1.65 5.94
CA VAL A 78 -3.24 -0.28 6.49
C VAL A 78 -4.61 0.36 6.34
N TYR A 79 -5.13 0.91 7.42
CA TYR A 79 -6.44 1.56 7.49
C TYR A 79 -6.39 2.72 8.48
N HIS A 80 -7.50 3.44 8.69
CA HIS A 80 -7.56 4.51 9.69
C HIS A 80 -8.83 4.39 10.53
N GLY A 81 -8.75 4.88 11.77
CA GLY A 81 -9.90 5.07 12.64
C GLY A 81 -10.33 6.54 12.69
N LYS A 82 -11.23 6.88 13.63
CA LYS A 82 -11.67 8.26 13.88
C LYS A 82 -10.75 9.03 14.84
N LYS A 83 -10.20 8.33 15.84
CA LYS A 83 -9.32 8.92 16.88
C LYS A 83 -7.89 8.41 16.74
N VAL A 84 -6.93 9.29 17.03
CA VAL A 84 -5.50 8.95 17.14
C VAL A 84 -5.34 7.99 18.32
N LYS A 85 -4.64 6.87 18.09
CA LYS A 85 -4.34 5.85 19.11
C LYS A 85 -2.84 5.62 19.18
N ARG A 86 -2.37 5.08 20.32
CA ARG A 86 -0.96 4.73 20.54
C ARG A 86 -0.45 3.86 19.39
N CYS A 87 0.68 4.26 18.80
CA CYS A 87 1.37 3.54 17.73
C CYS A 87 2.80 3.18 18.15
N VAL A 88 3.46 2.35 17.34
CA VAL A 88 4.87 1.98 17.59
C VAL A 88 5.75 3.23 17.58
N ARG A 89 6.66 3.35 18.57
CA ARG A 89 7.51 4.54 18.79
C ARG A 89 6.73 5.83 19.08
N TRP A 90 5.57 5.74 19.75
CA TRP A 90 4.74 6.90 20.10
C TRP A 90 5.49 8.07 20.75
N SER A 91 6.38 7.79 21.71
CA SER A 91 7.18 8.82 22.39
C SER A 91 8.39 9.25 21.58
N LYS A 92 9.07 8.30 20.92
CA LYS A 92 10.32 8.52 20.18
C LYS A 92 10.14 9.15 18.79
N ALA A 93 8.94 9.07 18.22
CA ALA A 93 8.64 9.59 16.87
C ALA A 93 7.25 10.26 16.84
N PRO A 94 7.09 11.47 17.41
CA PRO A 94 5.80 12.16 17.46
C PRO A 94 5.18 12.44 16.09
N ALA A 95 5.99 12.69 15.05
CA ALA A 95 5.52 12.90 13.67
C ALA A 95 4.75 11.70 13.07
N ARG A 96 4.84 10.50 13.67
CA ARG A 96 4.12 9.29 13.22
C ARG A 96 2.75 9.12 13.89
N ARG A 97 2.36 10.01 14.80
CA ARG A 97 1.05 9.97 15.45
C ARG A 97 -0.02 10.30 14.43
N SER A 98 -0.90 9.35 14.16
CA SER A 98 -1.95 9.46 13.15
C SER A 98 -3.15 8.61 13.56
N THR A 99 -4.30 8.88 12.94
CA THR A 99 -5.48 7.98 12.99
C THR A 99 -5.23 6.66 12.26
N THR A 100 -4.14 6.55 11.49
CA THR A 100 -3.72 5.37 10.75
C THR A 100 -3.33 4.21 11.67
N ARG A 101 -3.77 3.02 11.30
CA ARG A 101 -3.58 1.74 11.99
C ARG A 101 -3.13 0.69 10.98
N ALA A 102 -2.53 -0.38 11.49
CA ALA A 102 -2.00 -1.46 10.67
C ALA A 102 -2.30 -2.81 11.32
N LEU A 103 -2.91 -3.73 10.57
CA LEU A 103 -2.94 -5.16 10.92
C LEU A 103 -1.82 -5.85 10.17
N TRP A 104 -1.00 -6.61 10.89
CA TRP A 104 0.11 -7.38 10.33
C TRP A 104 -0.23 -8.86 10.25
N GLY A 105 0.31 -9.53 9.25
CA GLY A 105 0.21 -10.96 9.05
C GLY A 105 1.40 -11.51 8.27
N ARG A 106 1.31 -12.78 7.89
CA ARG A 106 2.27 -13.44 7.01
C ARG A 106 1.56 -14.24 5.94
N VAL A 107 2.19 -14.31 4.77
CA VAL A 107 1.83 -15.26 3.72
C VAL A 107 2.16 -16.66 4.23
N THR A 108 1.18 -17.56 4.20
CA THR A 108 1.35 -18.93 4.70
C THR A 108 1.62 -19.91 3.57
N ARG A 109 0.83 -19.86 2.48
CA ARG A 109 1.00 -20.73 1.32
C ARG A 109 0.29 -20.19 0.07
N PRO A 110 0.65 -20.64 -1.14
CA PRO A 110 -0.09 -20.31 -2.35
C PRO A 110 -1.52 -20.87 -2.34
N HIS A 111 -2.41 -20.22 -3.08
CA HIS A 111 -3.80 -20.58 -3.25
C HIS A 111 -4.18 -20.70 -4.73
N GLY A 112 -4.60 -21.89 -5.15
CA GLY A 112 -4.91 -22.17 -6.54
C GLY A 112 -3.68 -22.03 -7.46
N ASN A 113 -3.94 -21.90 -8.75
CA ASN A 113 -2.92 -21.83 -9.80
C ASN A 113 -2.66 -20.40 -10.29
N ALA A 114 -3.57 -19.47 -10.00
CA ALA A 114 -3.52 -18.10 -10.52
C ALA A 114 -2.65 -17.13 -9.68
N GLY A 115 -1.73 -17.62 -8.84
CA GLY A 115 -0.86 -16.73 -8.05
C GLY A 115 -1.53 -16.00 -6.87
N MET A 116 -2.67 -16.49 -6.39
CA MET A 116 -3.25 -16.02 -5.14
C MET A 116 -2.52 -16.61 -3.94
N MET A 117 -2.59 -15.94 -2.79
CA MET A 117 -1.89 -16.34 -1.57
C MET A 117 -2.86 -16.45 -0.39
N ARG A 118 -2.65 -17.45 0.46
CA ARG A 118 -3.26 -17.51 1.79
C ARG A 118 -2.41 -16.70 2.77
N VAL A 119 -3.07 -15.87 3.56
CA VAL A 119 -2.44 -15.00 4.56
C VAL A 119 -3.16 -15.19 5.89
N LYS A 120 -2.39 -15.32 6.97
CA LYS A 120 -2.92 -15.27 8.33
C LYS A 120 -2.44 -13.99 9.00
N PHE A 121 -3.38 -13.25 9.59
CA PHE A 121 -3.09 -12.07 10.37
C PHE A 121 -2.86 -12.44 11.83
N ASN A 122 -2.02 -11.66 12.52
CA ASN A 122 -1.61 -11.95 13.89
C ASN A 122 -2.73 -11.61 14.87
N GLY A 123 -3.00 -12.51 15.83
CA GLY A 123 -3.96 -12.32 16.92
C GLY A 123 -5.42 -12.40 16.49
N ALA A 124 -5.83 -11.59 15.51
CA ALA A 124 -7.20 -11.53 14.99
C ALA A 124 -7.22 -11.68 13.47
N SER A 125 -8.37 -12.13 12.95
CA SER A 125 -8.64 -12.13 11.52
C SER A 125 -8.69 -10.71 10.96
N VAL A 126 -8.34 -10.57 9.69
CA VAL A 126 -8.53 -9.28 9.00
C VAL A 126 -10.02 -8.94 8.97
N PRO A 127 -10.43 -7.68 9.19
CA PRO A 127 -11.85 -7.31 9.18
C PRO A 127 -12.45 -7.46 7.78
N ALA A 128 -13.75 -7.79 7.69
CA ALA A 128 -14.43 -7.97 6.40
C ALA A 128 -14.49 -6.68 5.57
N SER A 129 -14.43 -5.52 6.25
CA SER A 129 -14.31 -4.20 5.62
C SER A 129 -13.01 -4.02 4.82
N ALA A 130 -12.05 -4.93 4.95
CA ALA A 130 -10.81 -4.95 4.17
C ALA A 130 -10.97 -5.61 2.79
N ILE A 131 -12.07 -6.33 2.52
CA ILE A 131 -12.25 -7.04 1.24
C ILE A 131 -12.33 -6.01 0.10
N GLY A 132 -11.63 -6.29 -1.00
CA GLY A 132 -11.46 -5.37 -2.12
C GLY A 132 -10.47 -4.22 -1.87
N ARG A 133 -9.93 -4.08 -0.64
CA ARG A 133 -9.02 -2.98 -0.29
C ARG A 133 -7.56 -3.38 -0.45
N ARG A 134 -6.73 -2.35 -0.54
CA ARG A 134 -5.28 -2.46 -0.69
C ARG A 134 -4.65 -3.16 0.51
N ILE A 135 -3.92 -4.23 0.23
CA ILE A 135 -2.98 -4.88 1.12
C ILE A 135 -1.57 -4.63 0.63
N ARG A 136 -0.64 -4.42 1.56
CA ARG A 136 0.80 -4.27 1.28
C ARG A 136 1.49 -5.58 1.62
N VAL A 137 2.04 -6.26 0.62
CA VAL A 137 2.86 -7.47 0.80
C VAL A 137 4.32 -7.04 0.73
N TYR A 138 5.06 -7.15 1.81
CA TYR A 138 6.45 -6.71 1.87
C TYR A 138 7.39 -7.77 1.31
N LEU A 139 8.62 -7.38 1.00
CA LEU A 139 9.66 -8.28 0.50
C LEU A 139 10.45 -8.98 1.62
N TYR A 140 10.14 -8.69 2.89
CA TYR A 140 10.79 -9.28 4.06
C TYR A 140 9.87 -10.25 4.81
N PRO A 141 10.41 -11.29 5.48
CA PRO A 141 11.83 -11.66 5.58
C PRO A 141 12.40 -12.10 4.23
N SER A 142 13.60 -11.60 3.90
CA SER A 142 14.26 -11.91 2.62
C SER A 142 14.72 -13.36 2.61
N GLN A 143 14.64 -14.00 1.45
CA GLN A 143 15.15 -15.35 1.18
C GLN A 143 15.87 -15.45 -0.16
N ILE A 144 16.11 -14.29 -0.78
CA ILE A 144 17.06 -14.13 -1.87
C ILE A 144 18.44 -13.89 -1.29
#